data_AF-A0A060BWU5-F1
#
_entry.id   AF-A0A060BWU5-F1
#
_cell.length_a   1.000
_cell.length_b   1.000
_cell.length_c   1.000
_cell.angle_alpha   90.00
_cell.angle_beta   90.00
_cell.angle_gamma   90.00
#
_symmetry.space_group_name_H-M   'P 1'
#
loop_
_entity.id
_entity.type
_entity.pdbx_description
1 polymer ?
#
loop_
_entity_poly.entity_id
_entity_poly.type
_entity_poly.pdbx_seq_one_letter_code
_entity_poly.pdbx_strand_id
1 'polypeptide(L)'
;SGFFFDHPLLEGFDYYWRVEPDVSFYCTLERDPFRDMVESDAAYGWNILAYEIMETIPNLWSTVEEFKRRRPDLVDPRGVEPALMKVFRRLGRDDNNKRTRFSYEVYSGLHFWSNFEIGKIAWYKSAAYQAFFKFLDDSGGFSTSA
;
A
#
# COMPACT_ATOMS: atom_id res chain seq x y z
N SER A 1 -0.66 -7.03 -4.00
CA SER A 1 -1.60 -8.08 -3.56
C SER A 1 -0.91 -9.44 -3.50
N GLY A 2 -1.59 -10.49 -3.04
CA GLY A 2 -1.03 -11.40 -2.02
C GLY A 2 -0.35 -12.71 -2.42
N PHE A 3 0.12 -12.90 -3.66
CA PHE A 3 0.72 -14.19 -4.05
C PHE A 3 2.19 -14.13 -4.43
N PHE A 4 2.69 -13.00 -4.93
CA PHE A 4 4.03 -12.95 -5.52
C PHE A 4 5.14 -13.27 -4.49
N PHE A 5 4.99 -12.80 -3.24
CA PHE A 5 5.98 -12.98 -2.17
C PHE A 5 6.09 -14.42 -1.67
N ASP A 6 5.15 -15.29 -2.05
CA ASP A 6 5.16 -16.73 -1.75
C ASP A 6 5.76 -17.57 -2.89
N HIS A 7 6.22 -16.94 -3.97
CA HIS A 7 6.85 -17.65 -5.07
C HIS A 7 8.20 -18.26 -4.64
N PRO A 8 8.51 -19.54 -4.97
CA PRO A 8 9.76 -20.19 -4.56
C PRO A 8 11.04 -19.46 -4.98
N LEU A 9 11.00 -18.71 -6.08
CA LEU A 9 12.14 -17.89 -6.53
C LEU A 9 12.47 -16.71 -5.60
N LEU A 10 11.57 -16.36 -4.68
CA LEU A 10 11.83 -15.36 -3.65
C LEU A 10 12.24 -16.00 -2.32
N GLU A 11 12.39 -17.33 -2.26
CA GLU A 11 12.99 -17.99 -1.10
C GLU A 11 14.44 -17.56 -0.92
N GLY A 12 14.82 -17.26 0.33
CA GLY A 12 16.15 -16.78 0.68
C GLY A 12 16.38 -15.28 0.49
N PHE A 13 15.38 -14.52 0.05
CA PHE A 13 15.45 -13.05 -0.03
C PHE A 13 14.65 -12.38 1.10
N ASP A 14 15.22 -11.33 1.67
CA ASP A 14 14.55 -10.50 2.69
C ASP A 14 13.72 -9.37 2.07
N TYR A 15 14.19 -8.84 0.94
CA TYR A 15 13.61 -7.71 0.24
C TYR A 15 13.49 -7.99 -1.26
N TYR A 16 12.51 -7.37 -1.90
CA TYR A 16 12.41 -7.30 -3.36
C TYR A 16 12.31 -5.84 -3.81
N TRP A 17 12.66 -5.57 -5.06
CA TRP A 17 12.37 -4.32 -5.73
C TRP A 17 11.56 -4.63 -7.00
N ARG A 18 10.30 -4.18 -7.04
CA ARG A 18 9.46 -4.28 -8.24
C ARG A 18 9.84 -3.21 -9.26
N VAL A 19 10.03 -3.67 -10.49
CA VAL A 19 10.32 -2.83 -11.65
C VAL A 19 9.34 -3.24 -12.75
N GLU A 20 8.62 -2.28 -13.30
CA GLU A 20 7.72 -2.47 -14.44
C GLU A 20 8.42 -2.14 -15.77
N PRO A 21 7.94 -2.67 -16.91
CA PRO A 21 8.34 -2.18 -18.23
C PRO A 21 8.05 -0.69 -18.42
N ASP A 22 8.75 -0.06 -19.37
CA ASP A 22 8.54 1.34 -19.80
C ASP A 22 8.70 2.40 -18.70
N VAL A 23 9.51 2.12 -17.67
CA VAL A 23 9.93 3.10 -16.65
C VAL A 23 11.31 3.68 -16.96
N SER A 24 11.63 4.84 -16.37
CA SER A 24 12.94 5.49 -16.51
C SER A 24 13.51 5.89 -15.16
N PHE A 25 14.82 5.66 -15.00
CA PHE A 25 15.60 6.09 -13.83
C PHE A 25 16.57 7.18 -14.25
N TYR A 26 16.36 8.39 -13.75
CA TYR A 26 17.12 9.58 -14.20
C TYR A 26 18.34 9.89 -13.33
N CYS A 27 18.42 9.29 -12.14
CA CYS A 27 19.47 9.56 -11.17
C CYS A 27 20.29 8.29 -10.94
N THR A 28 21.61 8.45 -10.80
CA THR A 28 22.49 7.40 -10.30
C THR A 28 22.20 7.17 -8.82
N LEU A 29 22.13 5.90 -8.40
CA LEU A 29 22.01 5.56 -6.98
C LEU A 29 23.38 5.70 -6.31
N GLU A 30 23.49 6.60 -5.35
CA GLU A 30 24.74 6.80 -4.58
C GLU A 30 24.89 5.79 -3.44
N ARG A 31 23.79 5.17 -3.00
CA ARG A 31 23.73 4.17 -1.94
C ARG A 31 22.96 2.95 -2.41
N ASP A 32 23.27 1.81 -1.82
CA ASP A 32 22.52 0.57 -2.01
C ASP A 32 21.14 0.71 -1.33
N PRO A 33 20.04 0.71 -2.09
CA PRO A 33 18.71 0.91 -1.52
C PRO A 33 18.30 -0.25 -0.61
N PHE A 34 18.76 -1.48 -0.83
CA PHE A 34 18.46 -2.59 0.07
C PHE A 34 19.17 -2.43 1.41
N ARG A 35 20.40 -1.90 1.38
CA ARG A 35 21.11 -1.55 2.60
C ARG A 35 20.38 -0.48 3.40
N ASP A 36 19.86 0.55 2.73
CA ASP A 36 19.06 1.59 3.40
C ASP A 36 17.79 1.01 4.05
N MET A 37 17.13 0.06 3.38
CA MET A 37 15.96 -0.63 3.93
C MET A 37 16.29 -1.46 5.18
N VAL A 38 17.43 -2.17 5.18
CA VAL A 38 17.91 -2.95 6.33
C VAL A 38 18.31 -2.04 7.49
N GLU A 39 19.12 -1.00 7.23
CA GLU A 39 19.63 -0.08 8.27
C GLU A 39 18.50 0.69 8.97
N SER A 40 17.39 0.95 8.26
CA SER A 40 16.22 1.64 8.81
C SER A 40 15.12 0.71 9.35
N ASP A 41 15.29 -0.61 9.20
CA ASP A 41 14.23 -1.61 9.45
C ASP A 41 12.92 -1.30 8.69
N ALA A 42 13.02 -0.67 7.52
CA ALA A 42 11.86 -0.27 6.73
C ALA A 42 11.15 -1.51 6.17
N ALA A 43 9.82 -1.49 6.25
CA ALA A 43 8.98 -2.52 5.62
C ALA A 43 8.70 -2.22 4.13
N TYR A 44 8.72 -0.95 3.74
CA TYR A 44 8.26 -0.51 2.42
C TYR A 44 8.90 0.82 1.99
N GLY A 45 9.34 0.89 0.73
CA GLY A 45 9.90 2.07 0.07
C GLY A 45 9.11 2.40 -1.21
N TRP A 46 8.93 3.70 -1.48
CA TRP A 46 8.10 4.22 -2.57
C TRP A 46 8.67 5.55 -3.11
N ASN A 47 8.22 5.98 -4.29
CA ASN A 47 8.68 7.24 -4.90
C ASN A 47 7.54 8.18 -5.36
N ILE A 48 6.33 7.67 -5.62
CA ILE A 48 5.18 8.43 -6.10
C ILE A 48 3.93 8.11 -5.27
N LEU A 49 3.17 9.16 -4.93
CA LEU A 49 1.79 9.05 -4.43
C LEU A 49 0.83 9.36 -5.58
N ALA A 50 -0.17 8.50 -5.76
CA ALA A 50 -1.17 8.64 -6.79
C ALA A 50 -2.59 8.56 -6.21
N TYR A 51 -3.54 9.16 -6.90
CA TYR A 51 -4.96 8.96 -6.63
C TYR A 51 -5.47 7.74 -7.39
N GLU A 52 -6.30 6.97 -6.72
CA GLU A 52 -7.02 5.86 -7.32
C GLU A 52 -8.24 6.35 -8.12
N ILE A 53 -8.58 5.60 -9.16
CA ILE A 53 -9.85 5.73 -9.87
C ILE A 53 -10.90 5.01 -9.04
N MET A 54 -11.71 5.76 -8.30
CA MET A 54 -12.58 5.19 -7.25
C MET A 54 -13.63 4.22 -7.78
N GLU A 55 -14.00 4.34 -9.06
CA GLU A 55 -14.86 3.40 -9.78
C GLU A 55 -14.27 1.98 -9.89
N THR A 56 -12.95 1.81 -9.76
CA THR A 56 -12.29 0.49 -9.78
C THR A 56 -12.32 -0.21 -8.43
N ILE A 57 -12.60 0.53 -7.35
CA ILE A 57 -12.56 0.03 -5.96
C ILE A 57 -13.81 0.41 -5.15
N PRO A 58 -15.03 0.25 -5.71
CA PRO A 58 -16.26 0.80 -5.12
C PRO A 58 -16.56 0.25 -3.71
N ASN A 59 -16.15 -0.99 -3.44
CA ASN A 59 -16.41 -1.68 -2.17
C ASN A 59 -15.13 -1.91 -1.35
N LEU A 60 -13.96 -1.42 -1.79
CA LEU A 60 -12.70 -1.70 -1.11
C LEU A 60 -12.73 -1.17 0.31
N TRP A 61 -13.06 0.12 0.48
CA TRP A 61 -12.95 0.75 1.79
C TRP A 61 -13.96 0.20 2.80
N SER A 62 -15.21 -0.04 2.40
CA SER A 62 -16.21 -0.67 3.29
C SER A 62 -15.77 -2.07 3.74
N THR A 63 -15.13 -2.83 2.84
CA THR A 63 -14.53 -4.13 3.17
C THR A 63 -13.37 -3.99 4.17
N VAL A 64 -12.51 -2.98 4.00
CA VAL A 64 -11.42 -2.66 4.96
C VAL A 64 -11.98 -2.29 6.34
N GLU A 65 -13.06 -1.50 6.40
CA GLU A 65 -13.73 -1.16 7.66
C GLU A 65 -14.33 -2.38 8.36
N GLU A 66 -14.92 -3.30 7.60
CA GLU A 66 -15.40 -4.57 8.13
C GLU A 66 -14.25 -5.40 8.71
N PHE A 67 -13.13 -5.51 7.99
CA PHE A 67 -11.94 -6.21 8.48
C PHE A 67 -11.47 -5.62 9.81
N LYS A 68 -11.32 -4.29 9.90
CA LYS A 68 -10.89 -3.60 11.12
C LYS A 68 -11.82 -3.87 12.30
N ARG A 69 -13.14 -3.92 12.06
CA ARG A 69 -14.15 -4.23 13.09
C ARG A 69 -14.07 -5.69 13.54
N ARG A 70 -13.81 -6.62 12.62
CA ARG A 70 -13.76 -8.06 12.90
C ARG A 70 -12.42 -8.52 13.47
N ARG A 71 -11.33 -7.85 13.11
CA ARG A 71 -9.94 -8.17 13.49
C ARG A 71 -9.21 -6.96 14.06
N PRO A 72 -9.72 -6.30 15.11
CA PRO A 72 -9.03 -5.18 15.74
C PRO A 72 -7.68 -5.59 16.34
N ASP A 73 -7.50 -6.88 16.65
CA ASP A 73 -6.25 -7.49 17.12
C ASP A 73 -5.11 -7.42 16.10
N LEU A 74 -5.42 -7.29 14.81
CA LEU A 74 -4.44 -7.20 13.72
C LEU A 74 -4.18 -5.77 13.25
N VAL A 75 -4.85 -4.77 13.85
CA VAL A 75 -4.68 -3.37 13.48
C VAL A 75 -3.63 -2.74 14.40
N ASP A 76 -2.54 -2.22 13.81
CA ASP A 76 -1.54 -1.52 14.58
C ASP A 76 -2.15 -0.23 15.19
N PRO A 77 -2.17 -0.09 16.53
CA PRO A 77 -2.80 1.05 17.19
C PRO A 77 -2.07 2.37 16.92
N ARG A 78 -0.80 2.32 16.49
CA ARG A 78 -0.04 3.52 16.10
C ARG A 78 -0.59 4.14 14.82
N GLY A 79 -1.22 3.34 13.97
CA GLY A 79 -1.75 3.77 12.68
C GLY A 79 -0.67 4.37 11.77
N VAL A 80 -1.10 5.23 10.86
CA VAL A 80 -0.20 6.00 9.99
C VAL A 80 0.28 7.24 10.74
N GLU A 81 1.56 7.55 10.62
CA GLU A 81 2.17 8.71 11.27
C GLU A 81 1.34 10.01 11.04
N PRO A 82 1.07 10.81 12.09
CA PRO A 82 0.25 12.02 11.98
C PRO A 82 0.72 13.02 10.91
N ALA A 83 2.04 13.11 10.68
CA ALA A 83 2.61 13.97 9.65
C ALA A 83 2.20 13.53 8.25
N LEU A 84 2.28 12.23 7.95
CA LEU A 84 1.84 11.66 6.68
C LEU A 84 0.32 11.77 6.52
N MET A 85 -0.45 11.56 7.60
CA MET A 85 -1.90 11.80 7.59
C MET A 85 -2.26 13.26 7.29
N LYS A 86 -1.45 14.22 7.76
CA LYS A 86 -1.62 15.65 7.43
C LYS A 86 -1.34 15.92 5.95
N VAL A 87 -0.34 15.26 5.36
CA VAL A 87 -0.06 15.33 3.91
C VAL A 87 -1.26 14.79 3.13
N PHE A 88 -1.74 13.59 3.43
CA PHE A 88 -2.90 13.00 2.76
C PHE A 88 -4.15 13.87 2.86
N ARG A 89 -4.41 14.45 4.03
CA ARG A 89 -5.55 15.36 4.22
C ARG A 89 -5.40 16.68 3.44
N ARG A 90 -4.18 17.18 3.26
CA ARG A 90 -3.94 18.39 2.45
C ARG A 90 -4.11 18.09 0.96
N LEU A 91 -3.55 16.98 0.50
CA LEU A 91 -3.65 16.58 -0.91
C LEU A 91 -5.12 16.39 -1.31
N GLY A 92 -5.97 15.85 -0.42
CA GLY A 92 -7.40 15.68 -0.66
C GLY A 92 -8.25 16.97 -0.65
N ARG A 93 -7.63 18.16 -0.70
CA ARG A 93 -8.33 19.45 -0.69
C ARG A 93 -7.88 20.32 -1.85
N ASP A 94 -8.81 21.12 -2.38
CA ASP A 94 -8.54 22.14 -3.37
C ASP A 94 -7.94 23.42 -2.74
N ASP A 95 -7.56 24.37 -3.58
CA ASP A 95 -6.95 25.65 -3.18
C ASP A 95 -7.87 26.50 -2.28
N ASN A 96 -9.18 26.24 -2.28
CA ASN A 96 -10.17 26.89 -1.43
C ASN A 96 -10.43 26.10 -0.13
N ASN A 97 -9.57 25.12 0.18
CA ASN A 97 -9.70 24.20 1.30
C ASN A 97 -11.00 23.36 1.24
N LYS A 98 -11.68 23.33 0.08
CA LYS A 98 -12.82 22.46 -0.16
C LYS A 98 -12.30 21.07 -0.47
N ARG A 99 -13.12 20.09 -0.11
CA ARG A 99 -12.88 18.70 -0.44
C ARG A 99 -12.88 18.54 -1.96
N THR A 100 -11.82 17.95 -2.52
CA THR A 100 -11.83 17.58 -3.94
C THR A 100 -12.86 16.48 -4.16
N ARG A 101 -13.35 16.29 -5.40
CA ARG A 101 -14.23 15.15 -5.75
C ARG A 101 -13.61 13.78 -5.41
N PHE A 102 -12.30 13.74 -5.16
CA PHE A 102 -11.54 12.54 -4.80
C PHE A 102 -11.41 12.32 -3.29
N SER A 103 -11.92 13.24 -2.46
CA SER A 103 -11.89 13.08 -1.00
C SER A 103 -13.19 12.47 -0.47
N TYR A 104 -13.16 11.17 -0.19
CA TYR A 104 -14.22 10.53 0.59
C TYR A 104 -13.95 10.80 2.07
N GLU A 105 -15.00 10.90 2.89
CA GLU A 105 -14.84 11.23 4.32
C GLU A 105 -13.96 10.21 5.07
N VAL A 106 -13.81 9.02 4.51
CA VAL A 106 -13.27 7.85 5.19
C VAL A 106 -12.02 7.28 4.49
N TYR A 107 -11.87 7.47 3.18
CA TYR A 107 -10.71 7.04 2.38
C TYR A 107 -10.31 8.12 1.38
N SER A 108 -9.01 8.46 1.34
CA SER A 108 -8.52 9.55 0.48
C SER A 108 -8.35 9.15 -0.99
N GLY A 109 -8.43 7.85 -1.32
CA GLY A 109 -8.04 7.35 -2.65
C GLY A 109 -6.52 7.38 -2.90
N LEU A 110 -5.72 7.93 -1.98
CA LEU A 110 -4.27 7.98 -2.13
C LEU A 110 -3.64 6.62 -1.87
N HIS A 111 -2.72 6.25 -2.74
CA HIS A 111 -1.91 5.04 -2.61
C HIS A 111 -0.46 5.30 -3.03
N PHE A 112 0.45 4.48 -2.52
CA PHE A 112 1.80 4.41 -3.07
C PHE A 112 1.72 3.75 -4.44
N TRP A 113 2.22 4.40 -5.49
CA TRP A 113 2.08 3.89 -6.84
C TRP A 113 3.00 2.69 -7.05
N SER A 114 2.44 1.49 -6.92
CA SER A 114 3.19 0.24 -6.76
C SER A 114 3.98 -0.25 -7.98
N ASN A 115 4.02 0.51 -9.09
CA ASN A 115 4.92 0.19 -10.20
C ASN A 115 6.41 0.27 -9.79
N PHE A 116 6.69 1.09 -8.78
CA PHE A 116 7.94 1.13 -8.05
C PHE A 116 7.63 0.82 -6.57
N GLU A 117 8.25 -0.23 -6.06
CA GLU A 117 8.22 -0.52 -4.62
C GLU A 117 9.44 -1.35 -4.23
N ILE A 118 9.99 -1.05 -3.06
CA ILE A 118 10.97 -1.91 -2.38
C ILE A 118 10.31 -2.43 -1.12
N GLY A 119 10.09 -3.73 -1.02
CA GLY A 119 9.25 -4.31 0.04
C GLY A 119 9.96 -5.40 0.83
N LYS A 120 9.74 -5.42 2.14
CA LYS A 120 10.21 -6.48 3.04
C LYS A 120 9.31 -7.72 2.90
N ILE A 121 9.85 -8.81 2.36
CA ILE A 121 9.09 -10.04 2.06
C ILE A 121 8.41 -10.58 3.33
N ALA A 122 9.11 -10.54 4.47
CA ALA A 122 8.57 -10.99 5.76
C ALA A 122 7.35 -10.17 6.23
N TRP A 123 7.22 -8.90 5.85
CA TRP A 123 6.04 -8.09 6.21
C TRP A 123 4.79 -8.60 5.49
N TYR A 124 4.90 -8.93 4.21
CA TYR A 124 3.82 -9.53 3.44
C TYR A 124 3.42 -10.93 3.94
N LYS A 125 4.38 -11.69 4.47
CA LYS A 125 4.16 -13.00 5.10
C LYS A 125 3.62 -12.91 6.54
N SER A 126 3.50 -11.70 7.10
CA SER A 126 2.99 -11.52 8.46
C SER A 126 1.53 -11.98 8.57
N ALA A 127 1.15 -12.48 9.76
CA ALA A 127 -0.22 -12.91 10.01
C ALA A 127 -1.26 -11.81 9.76
N ALA A 128 -0.91 -10.54 10.03
CA ALA A 128 -1.79 -9.40 9.80
C ALA A 128 -2.04 -9.17 8.30
N TYR A 129 -0.98 -9.12 7.48
CA TYR A 129 -1.14 -8.92 6.03
C TYR A 129 -1.81 -10.12 5.37
N GLN A 130 -1.43 -11.35 5.75
CA GLN A 130 -2.05 -12.58 5.23
C GLN A 130 -3.55 -12.65 5.53
N ALA A 131 -3.95 -12.37 6.78
CA ALA A 131 -5.37 -12.33 7.13
C ALA A 131 -6.13 -11.21 6.41
N PHE A 132 -5.50 -10.05 6.24
CA PHE A 132 -6.09 -8.93 5.51
C PHE A 132 -6.28 -9.26 4.02
N PHE A 133 -5.23 -9.77 3.36
CA PHE A 133 -5.32 -10.17 1.96
C PHE A 133 -6.37 -11.26 1.76
N LYS A 134 -6.38 -12.31 2.60
CA LYS A 134 -7.40 -13.36 2.54
C LYS A 134 -8.81 -12.79 2.69
N PHE A 135 -9.01 -11.85 3.61
CA PHE A 135 -10.32 -11.22 3.80
C PHE A 135 -10.80 -10.46 2.55
N LEU A 136 -9.88 -9.75 1.86
CA LEU A 136 -10.18 -9.07 0.61
C LEU A 136 -10.42 -10.04 -0.56
N ASP A 137 -9.68 -11.15 -0.59
CA ASP A 137 -9.83 -12.19 -1.62
C ASP A 137 -11.19 -12.91 -1.48
N ASP A 138 -11.54 -13.31 -0.25
CA ASP A 138 -12.83 -13.90 0.10
C ASP A 138 -14.01 -12.95 -0.18
N SER A 139 -13.79 -11.62 -0.17
CA SER A 139 -14.85 -10.63 -0.46
C SER A 139 -15.14 -10.49 -1.95
N GLY A 140 -14.36 -11.13 -2.83
CA GLY A 140 -14.56 -11.10 -4.29
C GLY A 140 -14.26 -9.75 -4.94
N GLY A 141 -13.58 -8.83 -4.25
CA GLY A 141 -13.31 -7.48 -4.79
C GLY A 141 -12.27 -7.42 -5.90
N PHE A 142 -11.38 -8.42 -6.00
CA PHE A 142 -10.30 -8.46 -7.00
C PHE A 142 -10.75 -8.93 -8.38
N SER A 143 -11.85 -9.68 -8.47
CA SER A 143 -12.41 -10.14 -9.74
C SER A 143 -13.90 -9.85 -9.74
N THR A 144 -14.37 -9.07 -10.71
CA THR A 144 -15.81 -8.87 -10.88
C THR A 144 -16.42 -10.19 -11.33
N SER A 145 -16.99 -10.97 -10.42
CA SER A 145 -18.00 -11.95 -10.80
C SER A 145 -19.30 -11.17 -11.06
N ALA A 146 -19.40 -10.65 -12.28
CA ALA A 146 -20.66 -10.30 -12.91
C ALA A 146 -21.06 -11.43 -13.86
#